data_AF-A0A9E2Y872-F1
#
_entry.id   AF-A0A9E2Y872-F1
#
_cell.length_a   1.000
_cell.length_b   1.000
_cell.length_c   1.000
_cell.angle_alpha   90.00
_cell.angle_beta   90.00
_cell.angle_gamma   90.00
#
_symmetry.space_group_name_H-M   'P 1'
#
loop_
_entity.id
_entity.type
_entity.pdbx_description
1 polymer ?
#
loop_
_entity_poly.entity_id
_entity_poly.type
_entity_poly.pdbx_seq_one_letter_code
_entity_poly.pdbx_strand_id
1 'polypeptide(L)'
;MLGAIALLLQPNAAWIETAYANGVYPSWEHAAFTITHPVPWSLGDLAAVLGIAAIAWLIVVFARRRRRAWRDVGMLLLNCAAIAGLYAIWFELSWGWNYARAPLETRVRFD
;
A
#
# COMPACT_ATOMS: atom_id res chain seq x y z
N MET A 1 1.04 13.01 4.35
CA MET A 1 0.90 13.75 3.07
C MET A 1 1.25 12.87 1.88
N LEU A 2 2.46 12.28 1.81
CA LEU A 2 2.87 11.45 0.65
C LEU A 2 1.93 10.28 0.34
N GLY A 3 1.44 9.55 1.35
CA GLY A 3 0.48 8.47 1.10
C GLY A 3 -0.87 8.94 0.55
N ALA A 4 -1.39 10.06 1.04
CA ALA A 4 -2.61 10.65 0.47
C ALA A 4 -2.37 11.11 -0.97
N ILE A 5 -1.18 11.64 -1.28
CA ILE A 5 -0.80 11.99 -2.65
C ILE A 5 -0.75 10.73 -3.52
N ALA A 6 -0.18 9.63 -3.06
CA ALA A 6 -0.13 8.38 -3.82
C ALA A 6 -1.52 7.82 -4.13
N LEU A 7 -2.46 7.91 -3.18
CA LEU A 7 -3.86 7.50 -3.40
C LEU A 7 -4.59 8.38 -4.43
N LEU A 8 -4.26 9.67 -4.48
CA LEU A 8 -4.93 10.65 -5.35
C LEU A 8 -4.28 10.77 -6.73
N LEU A 9 -2.98 10.49 -6.85
CA LEU A 9 -2.23 10.57 -8.10
C LEU A 9 -2.18 9.21 -8.77
N GLN A 10 -3.18 8.96 -9.59
CA GLN A 10 -3.21 7.81 -10.50
C GLN A 10 -2.62 8.24 -11.86
N PRO A 11 -1.63 7.52 -12.42
CA PRO A 11 -1.19 7.75 -13.78
C PRO A 11 -2.35 7.52 -14.79
N ASN A 12 -2.22 8.05 -16.00
CA ASN A 12 -3.26 7.82 -17.02
C ASN A 12 -3.28 6.33 -17.45
N ALA A 13 -4.45 5.85 -17.89
CA ALA A 13 -4.67 4.45 -18.21
C ALA A 13 -3.73 3.89 -19.31
N ALA A 14 -3.33 4.71 -20.29
CA ALA A 14 -2.41 4.28 -21.36
C ALA A 14 -0.99 4.02 -20.83
N TRP A 15 -0.51 4.89 -19.94
CA TRP A 15 0.77 4.69 -19.26
C TRP A 15 0.72 3.48 -18.32
N ILE A 16 -0.38 3.32 -17.56
CA ILE A 16 -0.56 2.16 -16.69
C ILE A 16 -0.51 0.87 -17.49
N GLU A 17 -1.17 0.81 -18.65
CA GLU A 17 -1.19 -0.41 -19.45
C GLU A 17 0.20 -0.76 -20.02
N THR A 18 0.93 0.23 -20.51
CA THR A 18 2.19 -0.01 -21.25
C THR A 18 3.40 -0.11 -20.32
N ALA A 19 3.59 0.85 -19.42
CA ALA A 19 4.79 0.94 -18.59
C ALA A 19 4.66 0.17 -17.28
N TYR A 20 3.47 0.18 -16.66
CA TYR A 20 3.26 -0.47 -15.37
C TYR A 20 2.81 -1.93 -15.52
N ALA A 21 1.56 -2.15 -15.95
CA ALA A 21 0.89 -3.45 -15.92
C ALA A 21 1.53 -4.49 -16.83
N ASN A 22 1.88 -4.14 -18.07
CA ASN A 22 2.58 -5.04 -19.00
C ASN A 22 4.12 -4.85 -18.99
N GLY A 23 4.62 -3.89 -18.22
CA GLY A 23 6.05 -3.55 -18.15
C GLY A 23 6.69 -4.05 -16.86
N VAL A 24 6.72 -3.20 -15.83
CA VAL A 24 7.43 -3.48 -14.57
C VAL A 24 6.67 -4.47 -13.68
N TYR A 25 5.34 -4.41 -13.68
CA TYR A 25 4.49 -5.14 -12.76
C TYR A 25 4.66 -6.67 -12.83
N PRO A 26 4.76 -7.33 -14.00
CA PRO A 26 4.93 -8.79 -14.07
C PRO A 26 6.25 -9.28 -13.42
N SER A 27 7.33 -8.50 -13.54
CA SER A 27 8.61 -8.82 -12.87
C SER A 27 8.48 -8.72 -11.35
N TRP A 28 7.79 -7.68 -10.86
CA TRP A 28 7.50 -7.50 -9.45
C TRP A 28 6.58 -8.61 -8.91
N GLU A 29 5.50 -8.93 -9.62
CA GLU A 29 4.55 -9.98 -9.26
C GLU A 29 5.25 -11.33 -9.18
N HIS A 30 6.13 -11.65 -10.13
CA HIS A 30 6.90 -12.89 -10.10
C HIS A 30 7.82 -12.96 -8.87
N ALA A 31 8.50 -11.87 -8.53
CA ALA A 31 9.33 -11.81 -7.33
C ALA A 31 8.51 -11.96 -6.04
N ALA A 32 7.37 -11.26 -5.95
CA ALA A 32 6.46 -11.36 -4.81
C ALA A 32 5.90 -12.78 -4.67
N PHE A 33 5.42 -13.37 -5.77
CA PHE A 33 4.90 -14.73 -5.82
C PHE A 33 5.95 -15.77 -5.43
N THR A 34 7.20 -15.61 -5.88
CA THR A 34 8.28 -16.53 -5.50
C THR A 34 8.46 -16.60 -3.99
N ILE A 35 8.26 -15.48 -3.28
CA ILE A 35 8.33 -15.43 -1.82
C ILE A 35 7.07 -16.01 -1.17
N THR A 36 5.88 -15.69 -1.70
CA THR A 36 4.62 -15.98 -1.02
C THR A 36 3.94 -17.27 -1.46
N HIS A 37 4.32 -17.89 -2.58
CA HIS A 37 3.70 -19.13 -3.05
C HIS A 37 3.66 -20.29 -2.03
N PRO A 38 4.59 -20.42 -1.05
CA PRO A 38 4.52 -21.52 -0.08
C PRO A 38 3.43 -21.30 0.99
N VAL A 39 2.83 -20.12 1.06
CA VAL A 39 1.93 -19.70 2.14
C VAL A 39 0.63 -19.12 1.57
N PRO A 40 -0.50 -19.23 2.28
CA PRO A 40 -1.80 -18.77 1.76
C PRO A 40 -2.01 -17.26 1.92
N TRP A 41 -0.96 -16.46 2.10
CA TRP A 41 -1.02 -15.02 2.34
C TRP A 41 -0.07 -14.27 1.41
N SER A 42 -0.48 -13.07 0.99
CA SER A 42 0.29 -12.19 0.13
C SER A 42 1.30 -11.34 0.91
N LEU A 43 2.23 -10.69 0.19
CA LEU A 43 3.10 -9.67 0.78
C LEU A 43 2.29 -8.48 1.32
N GLY A 44 1.11 -8.21 0.73
CA GLY A 44 0.20 -7.17 1.19
C GLY A 44 -0.40 -7.48 2.56
N ASP A 45 -0.79 -8.74 2.78
CA ASP A 45 -1.29 -9.18 4.08
C ASP A 45 -0.23 -9.03 5.17
N LEU A 46 1.01 -9.42 4.87
CA LEU A 46 2.14 -9.24 5.79
C LEU A 46 2.39 -7.75 6.08
N ALA A 47 2.43 -6.91 5.05
CA ALA A 47 2.61 -5.46 5.22
C ALA A 47 1.48 -4.83 6.05
N ALA A 48 0.24 -5.26 5.84
CA ALA A 48 -0.92 -4.80 6.60
C ALA A 48 -0.84 -5.21 8.08
N VAL A 49 -0.54 -6.49 8.36
CA VAL A 49 -0.38 -7.00 9.73
C VAL A 49 0.73 -6.26 10.47
N LEU A 50 1.88 -6.05 9.83
CA LEU A 50 3.00 -5.31 10.42
C LEU A 50 2.64 -3.85 10.69
N GLY A 51 1.95 -3.18 9.76
CA GLY A 51 1.49 -1.80 9.93
C GLY A 51 0.49 -1.66 11.08
N ILE A 52 -0.50 -2.56 11.14
CA ILE A 52 -1.51 -2.60 12.22
C ILE A 52 -0.84 -2.86 13.57
N ALA A 53 0.08 -3.84 13.63
CA ALA A 53 0.81 -4.17 14.85
C ALA A 53 1.66 -2.98 15.33
N ALA A 54 2.33 -2.26 14.43
CA ALA A 54 3.11 -1.07 14.75
C ALA A 54 2.22 0.06 15.29
N ILE A 55 1.06 0.31 14.67
CA ILE A 55 0.09 1.31 15.15
C ILE A 55 -0.45 0.91 16.54
N ALA A 56 -0.86 -0.33 16.71
CA ALA A 56 -1.36 -0.84 17.99
C ALA A 56 -0.30 -0.70 19.09
N TRP A 57 0.96 -1.04 18.78
CA TRP A 57 2.10 -0.85 19.69
C TRP A 57 2.27 0.61 20.09
N LEU A 58 2.26 1.54 19.14
CA LEU A 58 2.37 2.99 19.42
C LEU A 58 1.24 3.47 20.34
N ILE A 59 0.01 3.01 20.10
CA ILE A 59 -1.16 3.34 20.93
C ILE A 59 -0.98 2.79 22.35
N VAL A 60 -0.55 1.53 22.51
CA VAL A 60 -0.32 0.92 23.82
C VAL A 60 0.78 1.65 24.59
N VAL A 61 1.90 1.97 23.94
CA VAL A 61 3.01 2.72 24.55
C VAL A 61 2.55 4.11 24.96
N PHE A 62 1.77 4.80 24.11
CA PHE A 62 1.21 6.10 24.43
C PHE A 62 0.21 6.03 25.60
N ALA A 63 -0.65 5.01 25.63
CA ALA A 63 -1.64 4.81 26.68
C ALA A 63 -1.01 4.61 28.06
N ARG A 64 0.17 3.97 28.13
CA ARG A 64 0.92 3.75 29.37
C ARG A 64 1.59 5.01 29.94
N ARG A 65 1.64 6.13 29.20
CA ARG A 65 2.24 7.38 29.69
C ARG A 65 1.33 8.03 30.74
N ARG A 66 1.90 8.35 31.92
CA ARG A 66 1.20 8.99 33.05
C ARG A 66 0.85 10.47 32.81
N ARG A 67 1.62 11.17 31.98
CA ARG A 67 1.33 12.56 31.56
C ARG A 67 1.33 12.60 30.04
N ARG A 68 0.35 13.32 29.48
CA ARG A 68 0.15 13.44 28.03
C ARG A 68 -0.03 14.92 27.71
N ALA A 69 0.86 15.47 26.90
CA ALA A 69 0.66 16.79 26.33
C ALA A 69 -0.11 16.66 25.01
N TRP A 70 -0.83 17.72 24.60
CA TRP A 70 -1.46 17.78 23.28
C TRP A 70 -0.47 17.55 22.13
N ARG A 71 0.78 17.99 22.32
CA ARG A 71 1.88 17.72 21.39
C ARG A 71 2.17 16.23 21.22
N ASP A 72 2.10 15.44 22.30
CA ASP A 72 2.34 13.99 22.23
C ASP A 72 1.22 13.27 21.45
N VAL A 73 -0.03 13.74 21.61
CA VAL A 73 -1.17 13.24 20.82
C VAL A 73 -0.95 13.55 19.34
N GLY A 74 -0.56 14.79 19.01
CA GLY A 74 -0.25 15.18 17.64
C GLY A 74 0.87 14.34 17.01
N MET A 75 1.93 14.06 17.77
CA MET A 75 3.02 13.17 17.31
C MET A 75 2.56 11.73 17.11
N LEU A 76 1.70 11.19 17.99
CA LEU A 76 1.12 9.86 17.80
C LEU A 76 0.32 9.79 16.49
N LEU A 77 -0.56 10.77 16.26
CA LEU A 77 -1.37 10.83 15.04
C LEU A 77 -0.48 10.94 13.79
N LEU A 78 0.56 11.76 13.83
CA LEU A 78 1.51 11.90 12.72
C LEU A 78 2.24 10.58 12.44
N ASN A 79 2.68 9.86 13.47
CA ASN A 79 3.34 8.57 13.31
C ASN A 79 2.40 7.51 12.73
N CYS A 80 1.15 7.44 13.23
CA CYS A 80 0.14 6.54 12.66
C CYS A 80 -0.15 6.88 11.19
N ALA A 81 -0.29 8.17 10.86
CA ALA A 81 -0.50 8.63 9.50
C ALA A 81 0.71 8.36 8.59
N ALA A 82 1.93 8.40 9.14
CA ALA A 82 3.15 8.04 8.41
C ALA A 82 3.18 6.54 8.08
N ILE A 83 2.84 5.66 9.02
CA ILE A 83 2.75 4.20 8.80
C ILE A 83 1.68 3.90 7.75
N ALA A 84 0.47 4.45 7.93
CA ALA A 84 -0.61 4.25 6.96
C ALA A 84 -0.25 4.82 5.58
N GLY A 85 0.43 5.97 5.55
CA GLY A 85 0.87 6.58 4.30
C GLY A 85 1.94 5.76 3.58
N LEU A 86 2.88 5.16 4.32
CA LEU A 86 3.87 4.26 3.74
C LEU A 86 3.22 3.00 3.16
N TYR A 87 2.27 2.42 3.90
CA TYR A 87 1.48 1.28 3.40
C TYR A 87 0.71 1.67 2.13
N ALA A 88 0.07 2.83 2.09
CA ALA A 88 -0.66 3.30 0.90
C ALA A 88 0.26 3.46 -0.33
N ILE A 89 1.45 4.08 -0.16
CA ILE A 89 2.43 4.21 -1.25
C ILE A 89 2.85 2.84 -1.74
N TRP A 90 3.23 1.95 -0.83
CA TRP A 90 3.66 0.60 -1.17
C TRP A 90 2.55 -0.17 -1.88
N PHE A 91 1.31 -0.07 -1.39
CA PHE A 91 0.16 -0.74 -1.99
C PHE A 91 -0.10 -0.23 -3.42
N GLU A 92 -0.17 1.08 -3.63
CA GLU A 92 -0.40 1.67 -4.95
C GLU A 92 0.66 1.25 -5.97
N LEU A 93 1.93 1.35 -5.58
CA LEU A 93 3.05 0.97 -6.44
C LEU A 93 3.16 -0.54 -6.66
N SER A 94 2.88 -1.36 -5.64
CA SER A 94 3.02 -2.81 -5.74
C SER A 94 1.84 -3.47 -6.42
N TRP A 95 0.65 -2.87 -6.39
CA TRP A 95 -0.56 -3.45 -6.98
C TRP A 95 -1.62 -2.42 -7.36
N GLY A 96 -1.87 -1.39 -6.54
CA GLY A 96 -3.06 -0.54 -6.62
C GLY A 96 -3.29 0.16 -7.96
N TRP A 97 -2.22 0.55 -8.67
CA TRP A 97 -2.36 1.11 -10.02
C TRP A 97 -3.01 0.15 -11.03
N ASN A 98 -3.03 -1.17 -10.76
CA ASN A 98 -3.80 -2.12 -11.57
C ASN A 98 -5.31 -1.89 -11.53
N TYR A 99 -5.86 -1.11 -10.58
CA TYR A 99 -7.28 -0.76 -10.58
C TYR A 99 -7.63 0.39 -11.54
N ALA A 100 -6.66 1.22 -11.92
CA ALA A 100 -6.86 2.32 -12.88
C ALA A 100 -6.69 1.89 -14.36
N ARG A 101 -6.54 0.59 -14.56
CA ARG A 101 -6.55 -0.10 -15.84
C ARG A 101 -7.94 0.04 -16.53
N ALA A 102 -7.96 0.26 -17.84
CA ALA A 102 -9.15 0.17 -18.70
C ALA A 102 -9.94 -1.16 -18.51
N PRO A 103 -11.22 -1.22 -18.88
CA PRO A 103 -12.02 -2.45 -18.77
C PRO A 103 -11.44 -3.62 -19.60
N LEU A 104 -11.65 -4.86 -19.15
CA LEU A 104 -11.18 -6.05 -19.86
C LEU A 104 -11.76 -6.18 -21.28
N GLU A 105 -12.99 -5.70 -21.47
CA GLU A 105 -13.70 -5.68 -22.75
C GLU A 105 -12.95 -4.94 -23.86
N THR A 106 -12.15 -3.94 -23.50
CA THR A 106 -11.35 -3.17 -24.46
C THR A 106 -9.95 -3.76 -24.69
N ARG A 107 -9.58 -4.79 -23.92
CA ARG A 107 -8.25 -5.40 -23.93
C ARG A 107 -8.19 -6.77 -24.57
N VAL A 108 -9.30 -7.49 -24.54
CA VAL A 108 -9.40 -8.85 -25.07
C VAL A 108 -10.25 -8.80 -26.32
N ARG A 109 -9.70 -9.25 -27.45
CA ARG A 109 -10.55 -9.60 -28.60
C ARG A 109 -11.26 -10.90 -28.24
N PHE A 110 -12.58 -10.87 -28.23
CA PHE A 110 -13.39 -12.08 -28.23
C PHE A 110 -13.51 -12.52 -29.68
N ASP A 111 -12.65 -13.44 -30.10
CA ASP A 111 -12.73 -14.19 -31.35
C ASP A 111 -13.38 -15.56 -31.17
#